data_AF-A0AAU9FIF4-F1
#
_entry.id   AF-A0AAU9FIF4-F1
#
_cell.length_a   1.000
_cell.length_b   1.000
_cell.length_c   1.000
_cell.angle_alpha   90.00
_cell.angle_beta   90.00
_cell.angle_gamma   90.00
#
_symmetry.space_group_name_H-M   'P 1'
#
loop_
_entity.id
_entity.type
_entity.pdbx_description
1 polymer ?
#
loop_
_entity_poly.entity_id
_entity_poly.type
_entity_poly.pdbx_seq_one_letter_code
_entity_poly.pdbx_strand_id
1 'polypeptide(L)'
;MRLWLLAVILCWLVAQTENKTHFGLFDGCVKKNLHMHESVCPGPPRFYFAFHRVLFDCIRHRTKCPRYHKYNDYDTLKECQKDCAELMVVPELSNSTASGNETKTDGQQKPTK
;
A
#
# COMPACT_ATOMS: atom_id res chain seq x y z
N MET A 1 -44.49 16.84 -21.62
CA MET A 1 -44.09 16.90 -20.19
C MET A 1 -43.41 15.62 -19.67
N ARG A 2 -43.80 14.41 -20.07
CA ARG A 2 -43.23 13.14 -19.53
C ARG A 2 -41.82 12.79 -20.02
N LEU A 3 -41.37 13.29 -21.18
CA LEU A 3 -40.03 13.02 -21.72
C LEU A 3 -38.89 13.65 -20.87
N TRP A 4 -39.13 14.81 -20.25
CA TRP A 4 -38.12 15.50 -19.46
C TRP A 4 -37.76 14.73 -18.18
N LEU A 5 -38.73 14.05 -17.58
CA LEU A 5 -38.52 13.22 -16.38
C LEU A 5 -37.60 12.02 -16.69
N LEU A 6 -37.75 11.41 -17.87
CA LEU A 6 -36.90 10.29 -18.28
C LEU A 6 -35.44 10.73 -18.51
N ALA A 7 -35.24 11.92 -19.09
CA ALA A 7 -33.90 12.46 -19.31
C ALA A 7 -33.16 12.73 -17.99
N VAL A 8 -33.85 13.26 -16.98
CA VAL A 8 -33.27 13.52 -15.65
C VAL A 8 -32.88 12.21 -14.94
N ILE A 9 -33.74 11.19 -15.04
CA ILE A 9 -33.47 9.86 -14.44
C ILE A 9 -32.28 9.18 -15.13
N LEU A 10 -32.20 9.23 -16.46
CA LEU A 10 -31.06 8.70 -17.22
C LEU A 10 -29.75 9.42 -16.86
N CYS A 11 -29.78 10.75 -16.73
CA CYS A 11 -28.62 11.54 -16.35
C CYS A 11 -28.13 11.20 -14.92
N TRP A 12 -29.07 10.97 -13.99
CA TRP A 12 -28.77 10.53 -12.63
C TRP A 12 -28.15 9.12 -12.58
N LEU A 13 -28.66 8.19 -13.40
CA LEU A 13 -28.13 6.84 -13.48
C LEU A 13 -26.70 6.82 -14.02
N VAL A 14 -26.38 7.65 -15.03
CA VAL A 14 -25.02 7.76 -15.58
C VAL A 14 -24.06 8.39 -14.56
N ALA A 15 -24.48 9.47 -13.87
CA ALA A 15 -23.65 10.14 -12.87
C ALA A 15 -23.31 9.26 -11.66
N GLN A 16 -24.18 8.32 -11.28
CA GLN A 16 -23.92 7.36 -10.19
C GLN A 16 -22.90 6.27 -10.57
N THR A 17 -22.65 6.02 -11.86
CA THR A 17 -21.71 4.96 -12.28
C THR A 17 -20.25 5.34 -12.15
N GLU A 18 -19.93 6.64 -12.12
CA GLU A 18 -18.54 7.12 -12.00
C GLU A 18 -18.03 7.16 -10.55
N ASN A 19 -18.92 7.07 -9.55
CA ASN A 19 -18.57 7.08 -8.12
C ASN A 19 -18.18 5.70 -7.57
N LYS A 20 -17.65 4.80 -8.40
CA LYS A 20 -17.12 3.50 -7.96
C LYS A 20 -15.61 3.47 -8.12
N THR A 21 -14.86 4.25 -7.35
CA THR A 21 -13.47 3.97 -6.91
C THR A 21 -12.86 5.19 -6.21
N HIS A 22 -13.42 5.58 -5.07
CA HIS A 22 -12.61 6.26 -4.05
C HIS A 22 -12.62 5.41 -2.78
N PHE A 23 -12.15 4.16 -2.92
CA PHE A 23 -11.42 3.56 -1.79
C PHE A 23 -10.19 4.46 -1.62
N GLY A 24 -10.00 5.06 -0.44
CA GLY A 24 -8.93 6.03 -0.20
C GLY A 24 -7.63 5.53 -0.80
N LEU A 25 -6.96 6.38 -1.61
CA LEU A 25 -5.79 6.06 -2.44
C LEU A 25 -4.66 5.31 -1.68
N PHE A 26 -4.69 5.30 -0.35
CA PHE A 26 -3.67 4.74 0.52
C PHE A 26 -4.04 3.39 1.16
N ASP A 27 -5.33 3.05 1.21
CA ASP A 27 -5.79 1.87 1.92
C ASP A 27 -5.45 0.58 1.18
N GLY A 28 -5.24 0.62 -0.14
CA GLY A 28 -4.79 -0.56 -0.90
C GLY A 28 -3.36 -0.96 -0.58
N CYS A 29 -2.48 0.05 -0.43
CA CYS A 29 -1.04 -0.09 -0.32
C CYS A 29 -0.57 -0.40 1.11
N VAL A 30 -1.17 0.26 2.11
CA VAL A 30 -0.71 0.19 3.50
C VAL A 30 -1.46 -0.91 4.27
N LYS A 31 -2.51 -1.50 3.72
CA LYS A 31 -3.29 -2.50 4.46
C LYS A 31 -2.46 -3.75 4.74
N LYS A 32 -2.37 -4.08 6.03
CA LYS A 32 -1.65 -5.25 6.51
C LYS A 32 -2.41 -6.49 6.07
N ASN A 33 -1.90 -7.14 5.03
CA ASN A 33 -2.31 -8.48 4.69
C ASN A 33 -1.47 -9.45 5.51
N LEU A 34 -2.05 -9.91 6.61
CA LEU A 34 -1.52 -11.08 7.30
C LEU A 34 -1.82 -12.30 6.41
N HIS A 35 -0.80 -12.78 5.72
CA HIS A 35 -0.87 -14.09 5.08
C HIS A 35 -0.77 -15.17 6.17
N MET A 36 -1.51 -16.27 5.97
CA MET A 36 -1.31 -17.45 6.79
C MET A 36 0.13 -17.97 6.62
N HIS A 37 0.62 -18.65 7.64
CA HIS A 37 1.93 -19.28 7.57
C HIS A 37 1.96 -20.31 6.43
N GLU A 38 3.04 -20.34 5.63
CA GLU A 38 3.10 -21.18 4.42
C GLU A 38 2.89 -22.68 4.70
N SER A 39 3.18 -23.14 5.91
CA SER A 39 2.97 -24.54 6.32
C SER A 39 1.50 -24.97 6.31
N VAL A 40 0.56 -24.01 6.39
CA VAL A 40 -0.89 -24.27 6.43
C VAL A 40 -1.51 -24.19 5.03
N CYS A 41 -0.76 -23.72 4.03
CA CYS A 41 -1.25 -23.48 2.69
C CYS A 41 -0.82 -24.59 1.72
N PRO A 42 -1.72 -25.50 1.30
CA PRO A 42 -1.41 -26.58 0.37
C PRO A 42 -1.44 -26.16 -1.12
N GLY A 43 -1.53 -24.86 -1.42
CA GLY A 43 -1.71 -24.36 -2.78
C GLY A 43 -0.43 -24.40 -3.63
N PRO A 44 -0.56 -24.33 -4.97
CA PRO A 44 0.59 -24.16 -5.84
C PRO A 44 1.29 -22.82 -5.54
N PRO A 45 2.62 -22.75 -5.67
CA PRO A 45 3.35 -21.50 -5.49
C PRO A 45 2.94 -20.49 -6.56
N ARG A 46 2.61 -19.28 -6.13
CA ARG A 46 2.35 -18.13 -7.00
C ARG A 46 3.27 -16.97 -6.67
N PHE A 47 3.33 -16.01 -7.59
CA PHE A 47 4.04 -14.77 -7.41
C PHE A 47 3.07 -13.60 -7.42
N TYR A 48 3.38 -12.59 -6.63
CA TYR A 48 2.65 -11.34 -6.58
C TYR A 48 3.60 -10.20 -6.20
N PHE A 49 3.18 -8.97 -6.44
CA PHE A 49 3.88 -7.77 -6.02
C PHE A 49 3.15 -7.16 -4.83
N ALA A 50 3.91 -6.68 -3.85
CA ALA A 50 3.37 -5.98 -2.69
C ALA A 50 4.29 -4.84 -2.30
N PHE A 51 3.73 -3.81 -1.67
CA PHE A 51 4.49 -2.66 -1.22
C PHE A 51 5.23 -2.95 0.08
N HIS A 52 6.54 -2.70 0.07
CA HIS A 52 7.43 -2.90 1.20
C HIS A 52 7.74 -1.58 1.90
N ARG A 53 7.12 -1.37 3.06
CA ARG A 53 7.19 -0.10 3.82
C ARG A 53 8.60 0.37 4.21
N VAL A 54 9.55 -0.55 4.38
CA VAL A 54 10.94 -0.19 4.76
C VAL A 54 11.75 0.24 3.55
N LEU A 55 11.43 -0.34 2.38
CA LEU A 55 12.17 -0.07 1.15
C LEU A 55 11.49 1.02 0.31
N PHE A 56 10.28 1.43 0.71
CA PHE A 56 9.42 2.35 -0.04
C PHE A 56 9.31 1.92 -1.52
N ASP A 57 9.22 0.61 -1.75
CA ASP A 57 9.21 0.03 -3.10
C ASP A 57 8.31 -1.21 -3.19
N CYS A 58 7.90 -1.54 -4.41
CA CYS A 58 7.09 -2.69 -4.75
C CYS A 58 7.97 -3.91 -5.08
N ILE A 59 7.82 -4.98 -4.29
CA ILE A 59 8.70 -6.15 -4.36
C ILE A 59 7.90 -7.38 -4.74
N ARG A 60 8.54 -8.28 -5.50
CA ARG A 60 7.98 -9.58 -5.86
C ARG A 60 8.09 -10.55 -4.69
N HIS A 61 6.96 -11.05 -4.21
CA HIS A 61 6.86 -12.10 -3.23
C HIS A 61 6.45 -13.42 -3.87
N ARG A 62 6.84 -14.52 -3.22
CA ARG A 62 6.40 -15.88 -3.55
C ARG A 62 5.58 -16.39 -2.37
N THR A 63 4.43 -16.99 -2.65
CA THR A 63 3.61 -17.64 -1.63
C THR A 63 2.96 -18.90 -2.18
N LYS A 64 2.76 -19.91 -1.32
CA LYS A 64 1.89 -21.07 -1.62
C LYS A 64 0.43 -20.82 -1.24
N CYS A 65 0.14 -19.72 -0.56
CA CYS A 65 -1.21 -19.41 -0.11
C CYS A 65 -2.07 -18.83 -1.24
N PRO A 66 -3.34 -19.26 -1.34
CA PRO A 66 -4.28 -18.60 -2.24
C PRO A 66 -4.44 -17.12 -1.84
N ARG A 67 -4.86 -16.31 -2.80
CA ARG A 67 -5.14 -14.88 -2.57
C ARG A 67 -6.35 -14.74 -1.66
N TYR A 68 -6.09 -14.60 -0.37
CA TYR A 68 -7.13 -14.38 0.64
C TYR A 68 -7.53 -12.90 0.68
N HIS A 69 -6.57 -12.00 0.51
CA HIS A 69 -6.79 -10.57 0.58
C HIS A 69 -6.87 -9.95 -0.81
N LYS A 70 -7.82 -9.03 -0.99
CA LYS A 70 -8.01 -8.32 -2.27
C LYS A 70 -6.97 -7.22 -2.50
N TYR A 71 -6.47 -6.62 -1.43
CA TYR A 71 -5.56 -5.46 -1.45
C TYR A 71 -4.10 -5.92 -1.38
N ASN A 72 -3.12 -5.02 -1.57
CA ASN A 72 -1.67 -5.26 -1.40
C ASN A 72 -1.12 -6.59 -1.97
N ASP A 73 -1.70 -7.06 -3.06
CA ASP A 73 -1.41 -8.32 -3.73
C ASP A 73 -1.65 -8.07 -5.23
N TYR A 74 -0.64 -7.55 -5.91
CA TYR A 74 -0.74 -7.09 -7.29
C TYR A 74 -0.16 -8.15 -8.23
N ASP A 75 -0.78 -8.34 -9.39
CA ASP A 75 -0.31 -9.32 -10.36
C ASP A 75 0.90 -8.77 -11.13
N THR A 76 1.01 -7.45 -11.26
CA THR A 76 2.10 -6.77 -11.94
C THR A 76 2.78 -5.70 -11.09
N LEU A 77 4.08 -5.48 -11.35
CA LEU A 77 4.86 -4.41 -10.72
C LEU A 77 4.24 -3.02 -10.97
N LYS A 78 3.77 -2.80 -12.20
CA LYS A 78 3.23 -1.50 -12.64
C LYS A 78 1.95 -1.13 -11.88
N GLU A 79 1.09 -2.10 -11.59
CA GLU A 79 -0.11 -1.88 -10.79
C GLU A 79 0.25 -1.50 -9.35
N CYS A 80 1.20 -2.22 -8.74
CA CYS A 80 1.67 -1.89 -7.40
C CYS A 80 2.25 -0.46 -7.36
N GLN A 81 3.14 -0.12 -8.30
CA GLN A 81 3.76 1.20 -8.35
C GLN A 81 2.74 2.31 -8.58
N LYS A 82 1.72 2.07 -9.40
CA LYS A 82 0.65 3.04 -9.65
C LYS A 82 -0.21 3.28 -8.41
N ASP A 83 -0.56 2.23 -7.68
CA ASP A 83 -1.42 2.32 -6.49
C ASP A 83 -0.65 2.85 -5.27
N CYS A 84 0.66 2.65 -5.23
CA CYS A 84 1.54 3.03 -4.11
C CYS A 84 2.46 4.22 -4.41
N ALA A 85 2.32 4.90 -5.55
CA ALA A 85 3.27 5.91 -6.05
C ALA A 85 3.63 6.97 -5.00
N GLU A 86 2.64 7.44 -4.25
CA GLU A 86 2.80 8.48 -3.23
C GLU A 86 3.56 8.01 -1.99
N LEU A 87 3.52 6.70 -1.71
CA LEU A 87 4.22 6.09 -0.58
C LEU A 87 5.61 5.58 -0.97
N MET A 88 5.93 5.52 -2.26
CA MET A 88 7.26 5.15 -2.74
C MET A 88 8.30 6.29 -2.64
N VAL A 89 7.89 7.45 -2.13
CA VAL A 89 8.79 8.57 -1.86
C VAL A 89 9.45 8.35 -0.50
N VAL A 90 10.77 8.25 -0.49
CA VAL A 90 11.55 8.21 0.76
C VAL A 90 11.36 9.56 1.46
N PRO A 91 10.87 9.60 2.71
CA PRO A 91 10.78 10.84 3.46
C PRO A 91 12.19 11.42 3.60
N GLU A 92 12.42 12.60 3.02
CA GLU A 92 13.63 13.35 3.33
C GLU A 92 13.57 13.71 4.81
N LEU A 93 14.61 13.34 5.58
CA LEU A 93 14.78 13.87 6.93
C LEU A 93 15.01 15.38 6.78
N SER A 94 13.93 16.16 6.79
CA SER A 94 14.08 17.57 7.11
C SER A 94 14.63 17.61 8.53
N ASN A 95 15.82 18.17 8.69
CA ASN A 95 16.42 18.46 9.99
C ASN A 95 15.53 19.47 10.72
N SER A 96 14.40 19.00 11.24
CA SER A 96 13.62 19.73 12.23
C SER A 96 14.48 19.71 13.47
N THR A 97 15.19 20.82 13.69
CA THR A 97 15.93 21.16 14.89
C THR A 97 15.16 20.69 16.12
N ALA A 98 15.55 19.53 16.64
CA ALA A 98 15.20 19.13 18.00
C ALA A 98 15.98 20.05 18.94
N SER A 99 15.42 21.23 19.21
CA SER A 99 15.78 21.98 20.41
C SER A 99 15.26 21.19 21.60
N GLY A 100 16.15 20.37 22.17
CA GLY A 100 15.85 19.46 23.26
C GLY A 100 17.14 19.00 23.92
N ASN A 101 17.74 19.92 24.67
CA ASN A 101 18.81 19.76 25.67
C ASN A 101 19.79 18.58 25.50
N GLU A 102 20.98 18.92 25.03
CA GLU A 102 22.20 18.17 25.25
C GLU A 102 22.34 17.82 26.73
N THR A 103 22.21 16.53 27.07
CA THR A 103 22.93 15.99 28.23
C THR A 103 24.01 15.09 27.65
N LYS A 104 25.19 15.67 27.47
CA LYS A 104 26.42 14.93 27.20
C LYS A 104 26.67 13.97 28.37
N THR A 105 26.76 12.68 28.07
CA THR A 105 27.72 11.82 28.76
C THR A 105 28.42 11.01 27.69
N ASP A 106 29.56 11.56 27.31
CA ASP A 106 30.54 11.03 26.38
C ASP A 106 31.26 9.82 26.99
N GLY A 107 31.85 8.97 26.15
CA GLY A 107 32.72 7.87 26.58
C GLY A 107 32.42 6.53 25.90
N GLN A 108 32.57 6.41 24.59
CA GLN A 108 33.84 6.08 23.92
C GLN A 108 34.02 4.57 23.66
N GLN A 109 33.99 4.31 22.36
CA GLN A 109 34.22 3.13 21.54
C GLN A 109 35.48 2.29 21.85
N LYS A 110 35.38 1.01 21.48
CA LYS A 110 36.39 0.11 20.84
C LYS A 110 36.96 -1.05 21.71
N PRO A 111 37.66 -2.03 21.10
CA PRO A 111 37.20 -3.37 20.71
C PRO A 111 37.74 -4.50 21.61
N THR A 112 37.29 -5.72 21.33
CA THR A 112 37.80 -7.00 21.84
C THR A 112 39.33 -7.15 21.77
N LYS A 113 39.99 -7.33 22.90
CA LYS A 113 40.65 -8.59 23.34
C LYS A 113 41.18 -8.43 24.78
#